data_AF-A0A7L4C6J5-F1
#
_entry.id   AF-A0A7L4C6J5-F1
#
_cell.length_a   1.000
_cell.length_b   1.000
_cell.length_c   1.000
_cell.angle_alpha   90.00
_cell.angle_beta   90.00
_cell.angle_gamma   90.00
#
_symmetry.space_group_name_H-M   'P 1'
#
loop_
_entity.id
_entity.type
_entity.pdbx_description
1 polymer ?
#
loop_
_entity_poly.entity_id
_entity_poly.type
_entity_poly.pdbx_seq_one_letter_code
_entity_poly.pdbx_strand_id
1 'polypeptide(L)'
;AVLQPSPSKRQKGSVPGEPTARLRFTKLSENACAPSRGSARAAGYDLYSAYDCVIPPMEKAVVKTDIQIALPSGCYGRVAPRSGLAAKHFIDVGAGVIDEDYRGNVGVVLFNFGKETFE
;
A
#
# COMPACT_ATOMS: atom_id res chain seq x y z
N ALA A 1 16.16 -16.46 -36.00
CA ALA A 1 16.04 -16.68 -34.54
C ALA A 1 14.68 -17.33 -34.29
N VAL A 2 14.68 -18.53 -33.72
CA VAL A 2 13.46 -19.33 -33.50
C VAL A 2 12.72 -18.76 -32.27
N LEU A 3 11.46 -18.38 -32.45
CA LEU A 3 10.57 -17.95 -31.36
C LEU A 3 10.30 -19.14 -30.44
N GLN A 4 10.80 -19.08 -29.20
CA GLN A 4 10.39 -20.03 -28.16
C GLN A 4 8.99 -19.65 -27.66
N PRO A 5 8.06 -20.61 -27.52
CA PRO A 5 6.77 -20.34 -26.87
C PRO A 5 6.95 -20.12 -25.36
N SER A 6 6.18 -19.16 -24.83
CA SER A 6 6.10 -18.78 -23.43
C SER A 6 5.91 -20.00 -22.50
N PRO A 7 6.54 -20.04 -21.31
CA PRO A 7 6.33 -21.14 -20.39
C PRO A 7 4.87 -21.19 -19.94
N SER A 8 4.19 -22.29 -20.28
CA SER A 8 2.82 -22.59 -19.89
C SER A 8 2.67 -22.44 -18.37
N LYS A 9 1.71 -21.60 -17.94
CA LYS A 9 1.35 -21.45 -16.53
C LYS A 9 0.90 -22.80 -15.99
N ARG A 10 1.74 -23.43 -15.17
CA ARG A 10 1.37 -24.59 -14.36
C ARG A 10 0.27 -24.13 -13.40
N GLN A 11 -0.97 -24.53 -13.65
CA GLN A 11 -2.05 -24.37 -12.68
C GLN A 11 -1.67 -25.23 -11.47
N LYS A 12 -1.18 -24.59 -10.40
CA LYS A 12 -1.14 -25.24 -9.09
C LYS A 12 -2.59 -25.48 -8.68
N GLY A 13 -3.00 -26.74 -8.63
CA GLY A 13 -4.25 -27.14 -8.03
C GLY A 13 -4.31 -26.60 -6.60
N SER A 14 -5.42 -25.95 -6.26
CA SER A 14 -5.66 -25.44 -4.90
C SER A 14 -5.75 -26.60 -3.93
N VAL A 15 -4.82 -26.68 -2.97
CA VAL A 15 -4.88 -27.64 -1.87
C VAL A 15 -6.01 -27.21 -0.92
N PRO A 16 -6.96 -28.10 -0.55
CA PRO A 16 -8.00 -27.76 0.43
C PRO A 16 -7.34 -27.55 1.80
N GLY A 17 -7.40 -26.32 2.32
CA GLY A 17 -6.89 -26.00 3.67
C GLY A 17 -5.85 -24.88 3.75
N GLU A 18 -5.42 -24.27 2.63
CA GLU A 18 -4.59 -23.07 2.74
C GLU A 18 -5.39 -21.91 3.37
N PRO A 19 -4.89 -21.31 4.47
CA PRO A 19 -5.53 -20.13 5.05
C PRO A 19 -5.58 -19.07 3.95
N THR A 20 -6.79 -18.58 3.65
CA THR A 20 -6.94 -17.46 2.72
C THR A 20 -6.09 -16.32 3.26
N ALA A 21 -5.09 -15.88 2.49
CA ALA A 21 -4.20 -14.79 2.88
C ALA A 21 -5.02 -13.51 3.08
N ARG A 22 -5.51 -13.28 4.30
CA ARG A 22 -6.32 -12.13 4.70
C ARG A 22 -5.44 -11.17 5.46
N LEU A 23 -5.44 -9.91 5.01
CA LEU A 23 -4.86 -8.81 5.77
C LEU A 23 -5.73 -8.57 7.01
N ARG A 24 -5.11 -8.60 8.19
CA ARG A 24 -5.77 -8.18 9.44
C ARG A 24 -5.32 -6.77 9.77
N PHE A 25 -6.23 -5.96 10.32
CA PHE A 25 -5.91 -4.62 10.79
C PHE A 25 -6.75 -4.28 12.03
N THR A 26 -6.27 -3.31 12.81
CA THR A 26 -7.06 -2.62 13.83
C THR A 26 -6.90 -1.12 13.65
N LYS A 27 -7.94 -0.38 14.05
CA LYS A 27 -7.89 1.08 14.16
C LYS A 27 -7.28 1.44 15.51
N LEU A 28 -6.39 2.42 15.52
CA LEU A 28 -5.73 2.95 16.71
C LEU A 28 -6.41 4.23 17.22
N SER A 29 -7.25 4.85 16.40
CA SER A 29 -8.04 6.05 16.74
C SER A 29 -9.37 6.07 15.97
N GLU A 30 -10.23 7.02 16.32
CA GLU A 30 -11.51 7.28 15.64
C GLU A 30 -11.31 7.86 14.23
N ASN A 31 -10.18 8.51 13.99
CA ASN A 31 -9.85 9.10 12.69
C ASN A 31 -9.43 8.06 11.64
N ALA A 32 -9.06 6.86 12.07
CA ALA A 32 -8.59 5.81 11.18
C ALA A 32 -9.71 5.31 10.25
N CYS A 33 -9.41 5.19 8.96
CA CYS A 33 -10.28 4.55 7.99
C CYS A 33 -9.86 3.10 7.72
N ALA A 34 -10.85 2.22 7.51
CA ALA A 34 -10.58 0.83 7.17
C ALA A 34 -9.96 0.74 5.76
N PRO A 35 -8.86 0.00 5.55
CA PRO A 35 -8.32 -0.22 4.22
C PRO A 35 -9.36 -0.87 3.31
N SER A 36 -9.46 -0.39 2.07
CA SER A 36 -10.45 -0.88 1.12
C SER A 36 -9.81 -1.26 -0.21
N ARG A 37 -10.52 -2.01 -1.06
CA ARG A 37 -10.05 -2.33 -2.41
C ARG A 37 -10.97 -1.65 -3.42
N GLY A 38 -10.39 -0.93 -4.38
CA GLY A 38 -11.17 -0.30 -5.46
C GLY A 38 -11.88 -1.28 -6.40
N SER A 39 -11.51 -2.56 -6.40
CA SER A 39 -12.25 -3.62 -7.10
C SER A 39 -11.90 -5.01 -6.53
N ALA A 40 -12.69 -6.03 -6.90
CA ALA A 40 -12.43 -7.41 -6.51
C ALA A 40 -11.05 -7.94 -6.95
N ARG A 41 -10.48 -7.37 -8.03
CA ARG A 41 -9.18 -7.75 -8.61
C ARG A 41 -8.07 -6.71 -8.32
N ALA A 42 -8.33 -5.73 -7.47
CA ALA A 42 -7.31 -4.74 -7.12
C ALA A 42 -6.11 -5.41 -6.45
N ALA A 43 -4.91 -4.98 -6.84
CA ALA A 43 -3.66 -5.57 -6.35
C ALA A 43 -3.34 -5.15 -4.90
N GLY A 44 -3.84 -4.00 -4.44
CA GLY A 44 -3.55 -3.44 -3.13
C GLY A 44 -4.80 -2.93 -2.43
N TYR A 45 -4.62 -2.57 -1.16
CA TYR A 45 -5.60 -1.86 -0.37
C TYR A 45 -5.28 -0.37 -0.39
N ASP A 46 -6.29 0.47 -0.63
CA ASP A 46 -6.16 1.91 -0.45
C ASP A 46 -5.96 2.21 1.05
N LEU A 47 -4.97 3.03 1.34
CA LEU A 47 -4.68 3.59 2.66
C LEU A 47 -5.19 5.03 2.70
N TYR A 48 -5.63 5.45 3.87
CA TYR A 48 -6.22 6.77 4.09
C TYR A 48 -5.43 7.51 5.15
N SER A 49 -5.26 8.81 4.97
CA SER A 49 -4.74 9.65 6.05
C SER A 49 -5.73 9.68 7.20
N ALA A 50 -5.24 9.62 8.43
CA ALA A 50 -6.03 9.87 9.63
C ALA A 50 -6.10 11.37 9.97
N TYR A 51 -5.28 12.21 9.32
CA TYR A 51 -5.16 13.62 9.65
C TYR A 51 -5.00 14.47 8.39
N ASP A 52 -5.41 15.72 8.45
CA ASP A 52 -5.06 16.67 7.40
C ASP A 52 -3.54 16.84 7.34
N CYS A 53 -2.99 16.89 6.14
CA CYS A 53 -1.56 16.98 5.92
C CYS A 53 -1.28 17.92 4.76
N VAL A 54 -0.30 18.80 4.95
CA VAL A 54 0.17 19.72 3.91
C VAL A 54 1.62 19.36 3.60
N ILE A 55 1.93 19.10 2.33
CA ILE A 55 3.27 18.79 1.85
C ILE A 55 3.69 19.88 0.87
N PRO A 56 4.59 20.80 1.28
CA PRO A 56 5.11 21.83 0.39
C PRO A 56 5.83 21.24 -0.84
N PRO A 57 6.02 22.04 -1.90
CA PRO A 57 6.84 21.66 -3.03
C PRO A 57 8.25 21.21 -2.60
N MET A 58 8.74 20.14 -3.21
CA MET A 58 10.08 19.57 -2.96
C MET A 58 10.33 19.10 -1.51
N GLU A 59 9.28 18.89 -0.73
CA GLU A 59 9.35 18.41 0.65
C GLU A 59 8.76 17.00 0.81
N LYS A 60 8.87 16.45 2.03
CA LYS A 60 8.31 15.16 2.41
C LYS A 60 7.56 15.22 3.72
N ALA A 61 6.56 14.35 3.88
CA ALA A 61 5.85 14.15 5.13
C ALA A 61 5.65 12.66 5.44
N VAL A 62 5.52 12.34 6.73
CA VAL A 62 5.08 11.01 7.18
C VAL A 62 3.61 11.13 7.55
N VAL A 63 2.74 10.66 6.65
CA VAL A 63 1.29 10.68 6.83
C VAL A 63 0.87 9.46 7.65
N LYS A 64 0.26 9.70 8.83
CA LYS A 64 -0.21 8.63 9.70
C LYS A 64 -1.60 8.17 9.27
N THR A 65 -1.79 6.85 9.30
CA THR A 65 -3.05 6.20 8.91
C THR A 65 -3.88 5.77 10.12
N ASP A 66 -3.25 5.73 11.29
CA ASP A 66 -3.82 5.21 12.55
C ASP A 66 -4.38 3.79 12.42
N ILE A 67 -3.84 3.01 11.50
CA ILE A 67 -4.05 1.57 11.48
C ILE A 67 -2.78 0.85 11.86
N GLN A 68 -2.97 -0.27 12.53
CA GLN A 68 -1.95 -1.29 12.72
C GLN A 68 -2.37 -2.50 11.88
N ILE A 69 -1.41 -3.13 11.21
CA ILE A 69 -1.67 -4.30 10.37
C ILE A 69 -0.94 -5.53 10.86
N ALA A 70 -1.49 -6.71 10.54
CA ALA A 70 -0.80 -7.98 10.64
C ALA A 70 -0.86 -8.67 9.28
N LEU A 71 0.31 -8.82 8.67
CA LEU A 71 0.47 -9.43 7.35
C LEU A 71 0.33 -10.96 7.44
N PRO A 72 -0.10 -11.62 6.35
CA PRO A 72 0.02 -13.07 6.22
C PRO A 72 1.48 -13.50 6.29
N SER A 73 1.74 -14.70 6.80
CA SER A 73 3.13 -15.14 6.99
C SER A 73 3.86 -15.36 5.67
N GLY A 74 5.16 -15.03 5.64
CA GLY A 74 6.00 -15.10 4.44
C GLY A 74 5.76 -13.95 3.46
N CYS A 75 5.12 -12.87 3.91
CA CYS A 75 4.85 -11.67 3.11
C CYS A 75 5.36 -10.41 3.81
N TYR A 76 5.79 -9.42 3.03
CA TYR A 76 5.95 -8.05 3.49
C TYR A 76 4.84 -7.17 2.90
N GLY A 77 4.55 -6.05 3.56
CA GLY A 77 3.66 -5.04 3.04
C GLY A 77 4.44 -4.05 2.18
N ARG A 78 3.94 -3.75 0.98
CA ARG A 78 4.48 -2.66 0.16
C ARG A 78 3.48 -1.51 0.08
N VAL A 79 3.85 -0.36 0.62
CA VAL A 79 3.16 0.90 0.35
C VAL A 79 3.59 1.38 -1.03
N ALA A 80 2.62 1.63 -1.90
CA ALA A 80 2.85 1.98 -3.29
C ALA A 80 2.10 3.26 -3.66
N PRO A 81 2.62 4.07 -4.58
CA PRO A 81 1.95 5.29 -5.01
C PRO A 81 0.65 4.97 -5.75
N ARG A 82 -0.38 5.79 -5.54
CA ARG A 82 -1.57 5.79 -6.40
C ARG A 82 -1.23 6.50 -7.70
N SER A 83 -1.44 5.84 -8.83
CA SER A 83 -1.08 6.38 -10.16
C SER A 83 -1.70 7.75 -10.44
N GLY A 84 -2.92 8.00 -9.95
CA GLY A 84 -3.58 9.30 -10.08
C GLY A 84 -2.86 10.42 -9.33
N LEU A 85 -2.34 10.16 -8.13
CA LEU A 85 -1.58 11.14 -7.35
C LEU A 85 -0.21 11.41 -7.98
N ALA A 86 0.47 10.36 -8.42
CA ALA A 86 1.74 10.47 -9.12
C ALA A 86 1.62 11.26 -10.43
N ALA A 87 0.62 10.96 -11.26
CA ALA A 87 0.48 11.59 -12.57
C ALA A 87 -0.04 13.04 -12.51
N LYS A 88 -0.90 13.37 -11.55
CA LYS A 88 -1.55 14.69 -11.47
C LYS A 88 -0.84 15.68 -10.56
N HIS A 89 -0.26 15.19 -9.46
CA HIS A 89 0.31 16.04 -8.40
C HIS A 89 1.81 15.81 -8.20
N PHE A 90 2.41 14.88 -8.96
CA PHE A 90 3.82 14.50 -8.82
C PHE A 90 4.17 14.02 -7.40
N ILE A 91 3.24 13.27 -6.79
CA ILE A 91 3.40 12.64 -5.48
C ILE A 91 3.95 11.23 -5.63
N ASP A 92 4.99 10.92 -4.86
CA ASP A 92 5.58 9.58 -4.79
C ASP A 92 5.63 9.06 -3.35
N VAL A 93 5.81 7.75 -3.20
CA VAL A 93 5.94 7.07 -1.91
C VAL A 93 7.39 6.71 -1.66
N GLY A 94 7.93 7.21 -0.55
CA GLY A 94 9.22 6.82 -0.01
C GLY A 94 9.16 5.58 0.88
N ALA A 95 10.31 4.95 1.07
CA ALA A 95 10.46 3.74 1.88
C ALA A 95 9.45 2.65 1.46
N GLY A 96 8.38 2.49 2.23
CA GLY A 96 7.21 1.70 1.84
C GLY A 96 7.32 0.19 2.10
N VAL A 97 8.37 -0.29 2.77
CA VAL A 97 8.45 -1.68 3.25
C VAL A 97 7.87 -1.74 4.66
N ILE A 98 6.89 -2.63 4.86
CA ILE A 98 6.32 -2.97 6.17
C ILE A 98 6.67 -4.43 6.47
N ASP A 99 7.46 -4.65 7.50
CA ASP A 99 7.88 -5.99 7.92
C ASP A 99 6.69 -6.83 8.45
N GLU A 100 6.79 -8.15 8.33
CA GLU A 100 5.77 -9.10 8.76
C GLU A 100 5.43 -8.97 10.26
N ASP A 101 6.43 -8.65 11.08
CA ASP A 101 6.36 -8.50 12.53
C ASP A 101 6.15 -7.05 12.99
N TYR A 102 6.04 -6.10 12.06
CA TYR A 102 5.74 -4.72 12.40
C TYR A 102 4.34 -4.60 13.01
N ARG A 103 4.27 -3.99 14.20
CA ARG A 103 3.03 -3.80 14.97
C ARG A 103 2.80 -2.34 15.37
N GLY A 104 3.50 -1.39 14.77
CA GLY A 104 3.27 0.04 15.01
C GLY A 104 2.14 0.62 14.15
N ASN A 105 1.94 1.92 14.29
CA ASN A 105 1.06 2.72 13.45
C ASN A 105 1.66 2.88 12.04
N VAL A 106 0.97 2.34 11.03
CA VAL A 106 1.40 2.42 9.64
C VAL A 106 1.46 3.88 9.19
N GLY A 107 2.66 4.30 8.79
CA GLY A 107 2.90 5.62 8.20
C GLY A 107 3.25 5.50 6.72
N VAL A 108 2.78 6.45 5.93
CA VAL A 108 3.13 6.59 4.51
C VAL A 108 4.09 7.76 4.37
N VAL A 109 5.30 7.51 3.88
CA VAL A 109 6.24 8.58 3.54
C VAL A 109 5.87 9.09 2.16
N LEU A 110 5.37 10.32 2.07
CA LEU A 110 5.05 10.96 0.80
C LEU A 110 6.10 11.99 0.44
N PHE A 111 6.52 11.99 -0.81
CA PHE A 111 7.33 13.03 -1.43
C PHE A 111 6.47 13.87 -2.37
N ASN A 112 6.56 15.19 -2.25
CA ASN A 112 5.99 16.10 -3.23
C ASN A 112 7.10 16.63 -4.14
N PHE A 113 7.20 16.07 -5.34
CA PHE A 113 8.12 16.58 -6.38
C PHE A 113 7.46 17.64 -7.28
N GLY A 114 6.19 17.97 -7.00
CA GLY A 114 5.44 19.01 -7.68
C GLY A 114 5.93 20.41 -7.31
N LYS A 115 5.42 21.39 -8.06
CA LYS A 115 5.69 22.82 -7.82
C LYS A 115 4.65 23.49 -6.94
N GLU A 116 3.56 22.78 -6.65
CA GLU A 116 2.43 23.24 -5.86
C GLU A 116 2.37 22.46 -4.55
N THR A 117 1.83 23.09 -3.51
CA THR A 117 1.55 22.41 -2.24
C THR A 117 0.51 21.31 -2.47
N PHE A 118 0.72 20.15 -1.84
CA PHE A 118 -0.23 19.04 -1.84
C PHE A 118 -0.92 18.97 -0.47
N GLU A 119 -2.26 18.86 -0.48
CA GLU A 119 -3.13 18.86 0.69
C GLU A 119 -4.14 17.70 0.61
#